data_AF-A0A0L0C9J8-F1
#
_entry.id   AF-A0A0L0C9J8-F1
#
_cell.length_a   1.000
_cell.length_b   1.000
_cell.length_c   1.000
_cell.angle_alpha   90.00
_cell.angle_beta   90.00
_cell.angle_gamma   90.00
#
_symmetry.space_group_name_H-M   'P 1'
#
loop_
_entity.id
_entity.type
_entity.pdbx_description
1 polymer ?
#
loop_
_entity_poly.entity_id
_entity_poly.type
_entity_poly.pdbx_seq_one_letter_code
_entity_poly.pdbx_strand_id
1 'polypeptide(L)'
;MAEALLLRALLTFIEDETLSSLIRGGMKIRHCYSSYKECALILNNRKWESEKSRIHFESGVRMGMGTFNLMISLLPAGVVKVLEFIGFSGNKESGLEDLHTGYNLAGLRQILCAMTLLGYHLIVSYVLSHQEGDLKFANEILNSQLELYPNGVWFLFFKGRLEFMKGNLEEAQIWYKKSWKSQNVWPQFHHLSFWELLWVNW
;
A
#
# COMPACT_ATOMS: atom_id res chain seq x y z
N MET A 1 14.73 -0.82 9.84
CA MET A 1 15.68 -0.79 8.70
C MET A 1 15.01 -1.21 7.40
N ALA A 2 14.33 -2.36 7.32
CA ALA A 2 13.62 -2.82 6.11
C ALA A 2 12.50 -1.87 5.63
N GLU A 3 11.66 -1.35 6.53
CA GLU A 3 10.57 -0.39 6.18
C GLU A 3 11.11 0.90 5.57
N ALA A 4 12.15 1.49 6.17
CA ALA A 4 12.81 2.67 5.63
C ALA A 4 13.47 2.39 4.26
N LEU A 5 13.96 1.16 4.03
CA LEU A 5 14.49 0.74 2.74
C LEU A 5 13.41 0.57 1.68
N LEU A 6 12.23 0.06 2.05
CA LEU A 6 11.06 -0.06 1.17
C LEU A 6 10.59 1.33 0.73
N LEU A 7 10.35 2.25 1.68
CA LEU A 7 9.92 3.61 1.38
C LEU A 7 10.94 4.35 0.51
N ARG A 8 12.24 4.16 0.79
CA ARG A 8 13.32 4.75 -0.02
C ARG A 8 13.41 4.14 -1.43
N ALA A 9 13.15 2.84 -1.57
CA ALA A 9 13.13 2.18 -2.88
C ALA A 9 11.95 2.67 -3.74
N LEU A 10 10.78 2.88 -3.11
CA LEU A 10 9.61 3.46 -3.75
C LEU A 10 9.88 4.88 -4.26
N LEU A 11 10.49 5.74 -3.43
CA LEU A 11 10.90 7.09 -3.83
C LEU A 11 11.91 7.11 -4.98
N THR A 12 12.91 6.21 -4.95
CA THR A 12 13.93 6.14 -6.02
C THR A 12 13.33 5.71 -7.36
N PHE A 13 12.25 4.92 -7.36
CA PHE A 13 11.55 4.49 -8.57
C PHE A 13 10.70 5.62 -9.18
N ILE A 14 10.21 6.54 -8.34
CA ILE A 14 9.40 7.69 -8.76
C ILE A 14 10.27 8.81 -9.35
N GLU A 15 11.54 8.92 -8.92
CA GLU A 15 12.41 10.07 -9.26
C GLU A 15 13.23 9.94 -10.55
N ASP A 16 13.49 8.75 -11.13
CA ASP A 16 14.57 8.63 -12.14
C ASP A 16 14.39 7.53 -13.22
N GLU A 17 14.34 7.92 -14.51
CA GLU A 17 13.96 7.10 -15.68
C GLU A 17 15.11 6.28 -16.34
N THR A 18 16.27 6.12 -15.71
CA THR A 18 17.37 5.36 -16.34
C THR A 18 17.32 3.84 -16.05
N LEU A 19 17.75 3.02 -17.02
CA LEU A 19 17.92 1.57 -16.82
C LEU A 19 18.85 1.24 -15.64
N SER A 20 19.81 2.11 -15.34
CA SER A 20 20.74 1.95 -14.21
C SER A 20 20.09 2.24 -12.84
N SER A 21 19.21 3.25 -12.75
CA SER A 21 18.40 3.51 -11.55
C SER A 21 17.36 2.41 -11.33
N LEU A 22 16.78 1.87 -12.41
CA LEU A 22 15.89 0.71 -12.36
C LEU A 22 16.59 -0.55 -11.82
N ILE A 23 17.81 -0.86 -12.29
CA ILE A 23 18.59 -2.01 -11.81
C ILE A 23 19.01 -1.80 -10.34
N ARG A 24 19.46 -0.60 -9.97
CA ARG A 24 19.88 -0.29 -8.59
C ARG A 24 18.70 -0.26 -7.63
N GLY A 25 17.55 0.25 -8.07
CA GLY A 25 16.26 0.19 -7.37
C GLY A 25 15.81 -1.26 -7.18
N GLY A 26 15.85 -2.06 -8.25
CA GLY A 26 15.55 -3.50 -8.25
C GLY A 26 16.43 -4.29 -7.27
N MET A 27 17.73 -4.01 -7.20
CA MET A 27 18.63 -4.64 -6.22
C MET A 27 18.27 -4.28 -4.77
N LYS A 28 17.89 -3.03 -4.49
CA LYS A 28 17.42 -2.61 -3.15
C LYS A 28 16.10 -3.28 -2.78
N ILE A 29 15.16 -3.36 -3.72
CA ILE A 29 13.87 -4.07 -3.59
C ILE A 29 14.12 -5.54 -3.25
N ARG A 30 15.03 -6.20 -3.98
CA ARG A 30 15.41 -7.60 -3.75
C ARG A 30 15.97 -7.83 -2.34
N HIS A 31 16.88 -6.98 -1.88
CA HIS A 31 17.42 -7.09 -0.52
C HIS A 31 16.35 -6.89 0.56
N CYS A 32 15.44 -5.94 0.36
CA CYS A 32 14.34 -5.72 1.29
C CYS A 32 13.41 -6.92 1.35
N TYR A 33 13.03 -7.47 0.20
CA TYR A 33 12.21 -8.69 0.13
C TYR A 33 12.91 -9.90 0.76
N SER A 34 14.20 -10.10 0.50
CA SER A 34 14.98 -11.17 1.15
C SER A 34 14.98 -11.02 2.67
N SER A 35 15.12 -9.79 3.17
CA SER A 35 15.04 -9.50 4.61
C SER A 35 13.66 -9.86 5.18
N TYR A 36 12.58 -9.59 4.44
CA TYR A 36 11.24 -10.00 4.87
C TYR A 36 11.03 -11.51 4.84
N LYS A 37 11.62 -12.24 3.88
CA LYS A 37 11.64 -13.71 3.87
C LYS A 37 12.35 -14.25 5.12
N GLU A 38 13.49 -13.69 5.49
CA GLU A 38 14.19 -14.04 6.73
C GLU A 38 13.32 -13.75 7.96
N CYS A 39 12.66 -12.59 8.00
CA CYS A 39 11.72 -12.28 9.08
C CYS A 39 10.54 -13.27 9.15
N ALA A 40 10.03 -13.75 8.02
CA ALA A 40 8.99 -14.79 7.99
C ALA A 40 9.48 -16.13 8.55
N LEU A 41 10.73 -16.51 8.25
CA LEU A 41 11.36 -17.68 8.88
C LEU A 41 11.51 -17.49 10.40
N ILE A 42 11.93 -16.30 10.84
CA ILE A 42 12.04 -15.98 12.27
C ILE A 42 10.66 -16.05 12.94
N LEU A 43 9.62 -15.52 12.31
CA LEU A 43 8.25 -15.55 12.84
C LEU A 43 7.82 -16.98 13.20
N ASN A 44 8.08 -17.93 12.30
CA ASN A 44 7.66 -19.33 12.46
C ASN A 44 8.56 -20.14 13.39
N ASN A 45 9.87 -19.87 13.43
CA ASN A 45 10.84 -20.69 14.14
C ASN A 45 11.21 -20.15 15.54
N ARG A 46 10.96 -18.87 15.79
CA ARG A 46 11.27 -18.25 17.07
C ARG A 46 10.23 -18.63 18.13
N LYS A 47 10.71 -18.94 19.34
CA LYS A 47 9.85 -18.97 20.53
C LYS A 47 9.56 -17.55 21.00
N TRP A 48 8.29 -17.19 21.01
CA TRP A 48 7.82 -15.86 21.42
C TRP A 48 7.47 -15.86 22.90
N GLU A 49 8.12 -15.00 23.68
CA GLU A 49 7.84 -14.83 25.11
C GLU A 49 6.54 -14.04 25.36
N SER A 50 6.16 -13.18 24.42
CA SER A 50 4.96 -12.37 24.47
C SER A 50 4.18 -12.50 23.17
N GLU A 51 2.91 -12.88 23.29
CA GLU A 51 1.99 -12.94 22.16
C GLU A 51 1.80 -11.55 21.52
N LYS A 52 1.80 -10.49 22.33
CA LYS A 52 1.72 -9.11 21.83
C LYS A 52 2.90 -8.75 20.94
N SER A 53 4.12 -9.13 21.35
CA SER A 53 5.33 -8.94 20.54
C SER A 53 5.28 -9.76 19.25
N ARG A 54 4.75 -11.00 19.31
CA ARG A 54 4.54 -11.83 18.12
C ARG A 54 3.60 -11.17 17.14
N ILE A 55 2.42 -10.72 17.58
CA ILE A 55 1.41 -10.06 16.73
C ILE A 55 1.98 -8.79 16.07
N HIS A 56 2.71 -7.96 16.83
CA HIS A 56 3.34 -6.77 16.26
C HIS A 56 4.38 -7.11 15.19
N PHE A 57 5.18 -8.15 15.42
CA PHE A 57 6.17 -8.61 14.44
C PHE A 57 5.49 -9.24 13.22
N GLU A 58 4.53 -10.13 13.43
CA GLU A 58 3.76 -10.79 12.38
C GLU A 58 3.07 -9.76 11.47
N SER A 59 2.40 -8.75 12.04
CA SER A 59 1.77 -7.70 11.25
C SER A 59 2.77 -6.99 10.33
N GLY A 60 4.02 -6.81 10.77
CA GLY A 60 5.09 -6.22 9.96
C GLY A 60 5.57 -7.16 8.86
N VAL A 61 5.74 -8.45 9.16
CA VAL A 61 6.12 -9.47 8.17
C VAL A 61 5.06 -9.58 7.09
N ARG A 62 3.79 -9.70 7.48
CA ARG A 62 2.64 -9.78 6.57
C ARG A 62 2.51 -8.53 5.71
N MET A 63 2.65 -7.34 6.30
CA MET A 63 2.66 -6.08 5.56
C MET A 63 3.75 -6.08 4.48
N GLY A 64 5.00 -6.39 4.84
CA GLY A 64 6.10 -6.36 3.87
C GLY A 64 5.98 -7.42 2.77
N MET A 65 5.76 -8.69 3.16
CA MET A 65 5.61 -9.79 2.22
C MET A 65 4.43 -9.56 1.27
N GLY A 66 3.29 -9.12 1.82
CA GLY A 66 2.09 -8.80 1.09
C GLY A 66 2.30 -7.69 0.06
N THR A 67 2.88 -6.55 0.49
CA THR A 67 3.19 -5.43 -0.39
C THR A 67 4.17 -5.83 -1.51
N PHE A 68 5.23 -6.59 -1.22
CA PHE A 68 6.18 -7.00 -2.25
C PHE A 68 5.53 -7.93 -3.28
N ASN A 69 4.88 -9.00 -2.81
CA ASN A 69 4.21 -9.95 -3.69
C ASN A 69 3.19 -9.26 -4.61
N LEU A 70 2.42 -8.32 -4.05
CA LEU A 70 1.46 -7.51 -4.81
C LEU A 70 2.16 -6.59 -5.82
N MET A 71 3.12 -5.76 -5.40
CA MET A 71 3.77 -4.80 -6.30
C MET A 71 4.48 -5.47 -7.47
N ILE A 72 5.18 -6.59 -7.24
CA ILE A 72 5.88 -7.30 -8.31
C ILE A 72 4.88 -7.87 -9.32
N SER A 73 3.75 -8.40 -8.84
CA SER A 73 2.71 -8.97 -9.72
C SER A 73 2.07 -7.94 -10.65
N LEU A 74 2.22 -6.65 -10.32
CA LEU A 74 1.70 -5.52 -11.08
C LEU A 74 2.73 -4.91 -12.04
N LEU A 75 3.98 -5.39 -12.02
CA LEU A 75 5.02 -4.91 -12.92
C LEU A 75 4.77 -5.43 -14.35
N PRO A 76 5.21 -4.67 -15.38
CA PRO A 76 5.17 -5.14 -16.76
C PRO A 76 5.94 -6.45 -16.95
N ALA A 77 5.46 -7.33 -17.84
CA ALA A 77 6.01 -8.67 -18.04
C ALA A 77 7.52 -8.69 -18.35
N GLY A 78 8.05 -7.67 -19.05
CA GLY A 78 9.49 -7.56 -19.31
C GLY A 78 10.31 -7.39 -18.03
N VAL A 79 9.82 -6.60 -17.07
CA VAL A 79 10.48 -6.37 -15.78
C VAL A 79 10.36 -7.62 -14.91
N VAL A 80 9.18 -8.24 -14.87
CA VAL A 80 8.94 -9.49 -14.12
C VAL A 80 9.91 -10.58 -14.55
N LYS A 81 10.10 -10.81 -15.86
CA LYS A 81 11.04 -11.82 -16.37
C LYS A 81 12.48 -11.61 -15.89
N VAL A 82 12.94 -10.36 -15.85
CA VAL A 82 14.29 -10.02 -15.35
C VAL A 82 14.40 -10.33 -13.86
N LEU A 83 13.37 -10.01 -13.09
CA LEU A 83 13.31 -10.29 -11.65
C LEU A 83 13.23 -11.80 -11.36
N GLU A 84 12.43 -12.55 -12.12
CA GLU A 84 12.30 -14.00 -11.98
C GLU A 84 13.62 -14.70 -12.26
N PHE A 85 14.34 -14.26 -13.30
CA PHE A 85 15.66 -14.79 -13.63
C PHE A 85 16.67 -14.65 -12.48
N ILE A 86 16.58 -13.60 -11.67
CA ILE A 86 17.44 -13.39 -10.49
C ILE A 86 16.84 -13.96 -9.19
N GLY A 87 15.81 -14.81 -9.30
CA GLY A 87 15.19 -15.55 -8.18
C GLY A 87 14.08 -14.80 -7.45
N PHE A 88 13.45 -13.83 -8.09
CA PHE A 88 12.43 -12.97 -7.49
C PHE A 88 11.12 -13.01 -8.29
N SER A 89 10.07 -13.53 -7.67
CA SER A 89 8.71 -13.53 -8.24
C SER A 89 7.74 -12.96 -7.21
N GLY A 90 6.60 -12.47 -7.70
CA GLY A 90 5.49 -12.04 -6.88
C GLY A 90 4.20 -12.75 -7.29
N ASN A 91 3.37 -13.05 -6.31
CA ASN A 91 2.05 -13.63 -6.51
C ASN A 91 1.00 -12.68 -5.93
N LYS A 92 0.07 -12.22 -6.77
CA LYS A 92 -0.93 -11.22 -6.40
C LYS A 92 -1.84 -11.73 -5.28
N GLU A 93 -2.32 -12.95 -5.40
CA GLU A 93 -3.29 -13.57 -4.49
C GLU A 93 -2.69 -13.75 -3.09
N SER A 94 -1.49 -14.31 -3.01
CA SER A 94 -0.70 -14.43 -1.78
C SER A 94 -0.36 -13.06 -1.20
N GLY A 95 -0.07 -12.07 -2.05
CA GLY A 95 0.18 -10.69 -1.63
C GLY A 95 -1.03 -10.07 -0.93
N LEU A 96 -2.21 -10.23 -1.51
CA LEU A 96 -3.46 -9.76 -0.92
C LEU A 96 -3.80 -10.53 0.37
N GLU A 97 -3.65 -11.85 0.39
CA GLU A 97 -3.90 -12.67 1.59
C GLU A 97 -3.02 -12.25 2.78
N ASP A 98 -1.74 -11.99 2.55
CA ASP A 98 -0.82 -11.49 3.57
C ASP A 98 -1.27 -10.10 4.06
N LEU A 99 -1.63 -9.19 3.16
CA LEU A 99 -2.11 -7.86 3.54
C LEU A 99 -3.41 -7.92 4.34
N HIS A 100 -4.39 -8.75 3.94
CA HIS A 100 -5.63 -8.98 4.68
C HIS A 100 -5.35 -9.54 6.07
N THR A 101 -4.47 -10.54 6.17
CA THR A 101 -4.06 -11.11 7.45
C THR A 101 -3.42 -10.04 8.34
N GLY A 102 -2.47 -9.28 7.80
CA GLY A 102 -1.80 -8.18 8.50
C GLY A 102 -2.76 -7.07 8.93
N TYR A 103 -3.80 -6.80 8.15
CA TYR A 103 -4.87 -5.84 8.47
C TYR A 103 -5.78 -6.32 9.62
N ASN A 104 -6.03 -7.62 9.71
CA ASN A 104 -6.87 -8.21 10.76
C ASN A 104 -6.12 -8.45 12.08
N LEU A 105 -4.78 -8.38 12.05
CA LEU A 105 -3.97 -8.42 13.26
C LEU A 105 -4.01 -7.07 13.98
N ALA A 106 -4.19 -7.07 15.30
CA ALA A 106 -4.06 -5.88 16.16
C ALA A 106 -2.59 -5.43 16.34
N GLY A 107 -1.83 -5.44 15.26
CA GLY A 107 -0.41 -5.12 15.20
C GLY A 107 -0.16 -3.65 14.84
N LEU A 108 1.06 -3.16 15.08
CA LEU A 108 1.41 -1.76 14.83
C LEU A 108 1.39 -1.43 13.33
N ARG A 109 1.68 -2.41 12.46
CA ARG A 109 1.72 -2.23 11.00
C ARG A 109 0.37 -2.42 10.33
N GLN A 110 -0.67 -2.72 11.09
CA GLN A 110 -2.03 -2.92 10.60
C GLN A 110 -2.50 -1.77 9.69
N ILE A 111 -2.20 -0.54 10.08
CA ILE A 111 -2.53 0.67 9.32
C ILE A 111 -1.87 0.71 7.92
N LEU A 112 -0.65 0.19 7.79
CA LEU A 112 0.06 0.15 6.51
C LEU A 112 -0.53 -0.92 5.59
N CYS A 113 -1.00 -2.04 6.13
CA CYS A 113 -1.79 -3.00 5.38
C CYS A 113 -3.08 -2.36 4.85
N ALA A 114 -3.82 -1.65 5.72
CA ALA A 114 -5.03 -0.94 5.34
C ALA A 114 -4.77 0.05 4.19
N MET A 115 -3.74 0.88 4.31
CA MET A 115 -3.36 1.85 3.28
C MET A 115 -2.98 1.17 1.96
N THR A 116 -2.25 0.05 2.01
CA THR A 116 -1.86 -0.70 0.81
C THR A 116 -3.07 -1.32 0.12
N LEU A 117 -3.99 -1.93 0.88
CA LEU A 117 -5.24 -2.50 0.36
C LEU A 117 -6.13 -1.43 -0.27
N LEU A 118 -6.28 -0.27 0.39
CA LEU A 118 -7.03 0.87 -0.15
C LEU A 118 -6.42 1.41 -1.44
N GLY A 119 -5.10 1.60 -1.47
CA GLY A 119 -4.38 2.00 -2.68
C GLY A 119 -4.56 1.01 -3.82
N TYR A 120 -4.52 -0.29 -3.52
CA TYR A 120 -4.76 -1.33 -4.50
C TYR A 120 -6.17 -1.26 -5.08
N HIS A 121 -7.20 -1.38 -4.23
CA HIS A 121 -8.59 -1.49 -4.66
C HIS A 121 -9.19 -0.18 -5.21
N LEU A 122 -8.68 1.00 -4.85
CA LEU A 122 -9.27 2.28 -5.28
C LEU A 122 -8.50 3.00 -6.40
N ILE A 123 -7.25 2.59 -6.64
CA ILE A 123 -6.37 3.27 -7.59
C ILE A 123 -5.72 2.26 -8.52
N VAL A 124 -4.91 1.35 -7.98
CA VAL A 124 -4.03 0.50 -8.80
C VAL A 124 -4.81 -0.46 -9.69
N SER A 125 -5.87 -1.12 -9.19
CA SER A 125 -6.69 -2.03 -9.99
C SER A 125 -7.25 -1.34 -11.24
N TYR A 126 -7.68 -0.09 -11.11
CA TYR A 126 -8.25 0.68 -12.21
C TYR A 126 -7.18 1.21 -13.17
N VAL A 127 -6.07 1.75 -12.65
CA VAL A 127 -5.04 2.41 -13.46
C VAL A 127 -4.12 1.41 -14.17
N LEU A 128 -3.68 0.36 -13.47
CA LEU A 128 -2.68 -0.58 -14.01
C LEU A 128 -3.32 -1.87 -14.53
N SER A 129 -4.30 -2.41 -13.82
CA SER A 129 -4.88 -3.72 -14.15
C SER A 129 -6.11 -3.64 -15.05
N HIS A 130 -6.68 -2.45 -15.26
CA HIS A 130 -7.97 -2.25 -15.94
C HIS A 130 -9.08 -3.16 -15.39
N GLN A 131 -9.00 -3.47 -14.08
CA GLN A 131 -9.91 -4.33 -13.35
C GLN A 131 -10.61 -3.51 -12.27
N GLU A 132 -11.82 -3.92 -11.93
CA GLU A 132 -12.51 -3.35 -10.78
C GLU A 132 -11.85 -3.81 -9.48
N GLY A 133 -11.69 -2.88 -8.54
CA GLY A 133 -11.30 -3.21 -7.18
C GLY A 133 -12.52 -3.56 -6.31
N ASP A 134 -12.26 -4.08 -5.12
CA ASP A 134 -13.33 -4.40 -4.16
C ASP A 134 -13.74 -3.13 -3.40
N LEU A 135 -14.70 -2.40 -3.95
CA LEU A 135 -15.22 -1.17 -3.35
C LEU A 135 -15.97 -1.43 -2.03
N LYS A 136 -16.55 -2.62 -1.86
CA LYS A 136 -17.26 -2.99 -0.64
C LYS A 136 -16.25 -3.15 0.50
N PHE A 137 -15.22 -3.95 0.27
CA PHE A 137 -14.14 -4.14 1.23
C PHE A 137 -13.38 -2.85 1.53
N ALA A 138 -13.10 -2.02 0.52
CA ALA A 138 -12.51 -0.69 0.74
C ALA A 138 -13.37 0.20 1.64
N ASN A 139 -14.71 0.17 1.48
CA ASN A 139 -15.63 0.89 2.36
C ASN A 139 -15.61 0.37 3.80
N GLU A 140 -15.51 -0.94 4.01
CA GLU A 140 -15.40 -1.56 5.34
C GLU A 140 -14.11 -1.15 6.06
N ILE A 141 -12.97 -1.13 5.36
CA ILE A 141 -11.71 -0.59 5.89
C ILE A 141 -11.89 0.88 6.27
N LEU A 142 -12.43 1.69 5.37
CA LEU A 142 -12.56 3.14 5.59
C LEU A 142 -13.45 3.47 6.78
N ASN A 143 -14.58 2.76 6.94
CA ASN A 143 -15.44 2.95 8.10
C ASN A 143 -14.68 2.67 9.40
N SER A 144 -14.01 1.51 9.49
CA SER A 144 -13.23 1.13 10.67
C SER A 144 -12.08 2.12 10.96
N GLN A 145 -11.36 2.55 9.92
CA GLN A 145 -10.19 3.42 10.10
C GLN A 145 -10.55 4.88 10.37
N LEU A 146 -11.68 5.40 9.83
CA LEU A 146 -12.14 6.76 10.12
C LEU A 146 -12.75 6.90 11.52
N GLU A 147 -13.24 5.81 12.13
CA GLU A 147 -13.62 5.83 13.55
C GLU A 147 -12.40 6.04 14.46
N LEU A 148 -11.27 5.42 14.12
CA LEU A 148 -10.01 5.56 14.88
C LEU A 148 -9.26 6.85 14.55
N TYR A 149 -9.28 7.27 13.27
CA TYR A 149 -8.52 8.39 12.74
C TYR A 149 -9.42 9.35 11.95
N PRO A 150 -10.36 10.05 12.61
CA PRO A 150 -11.39 10.85 11.93
C PRO A 150 -10.82 12.01 11.09
N ASN A 151 -9.63 12.50 11.44
CA ASN A 151 -8.92 13.56 10.71
C ASN A 151 -7.68 13.03 9.95
N GLY A 152 -7.59 11.72 9.73
CA GLY A 152 -6.47 11.11 9.02
C GLY A 152 -6.50 11.48 7.53
N VAL A 153 -5.56 12.32 7.10
CA VAL A 153 -5.50 12.87 5.73
C VAL A 153 -5.65 11.79 4.64
N TRP A 154 -4.97 10.65 4.79
CA TRP A 154 -5.03 9.53 3.85
C TRP A 154 -6.39 8.85 3.81
N PHE A 155 -7.01 8.60 4.97
CA PHE A 155 -8.32 7.96 5.02
C PHE A 155 -9.42 8.87 4.49
N LEU A 156 -9.35 10.17 4.78
CA LEU A 156 -10.23 11.17 4.18
C LEU A 156 -10.08 11.22 2.65
N PHE A 157 -8.84 11.15 2.16
CA PHE A 157 -8.56 11.11 0.72
C PHE A 157 -9.13 9.84 0.08
N PHE A 158 -8.83 8.67 0.64
CA PHE A 158 -9.35 7.40 0.15
C PHE A 158 -10.88 7.31 0.23
N LYS A 159 -11.52 7.97 1.21
CA LYS A 159 -12.98 8.08 1.26
C LYS A 159 -13.52 8.91 0.10
N GLY A 160 -12.89 10.03 -0.24
CA GLY A 160 -13.22 10.78 -1.45
C GLY A 160 -13.06 9.94 -2.71
N ARG A 161 -11.96 9.17 -2.79
CA ARG A 161 -11.72 8.26 -3.92
C ARG A 161 -12.77 7.17 -4.03
N LEU A 162 -13.18 6.56 -2.92
CA LEU A 162 -14.25 5.58 -2.92
C LEU A 162 -15.57 6.14 -3.43
N GLU A 163 -15.97 7.34 -2.98
CA GLU A 163 -17.21 7.97 -3.46
C GLU A 163 -17.12 8.33 -4.95
N PHE A 164 -15.95 8.79 -5.41
CA PHE A 164 -15.69 9.01 -6.83
C PHE A 164 -15.86 7.72 -7.64
N MET A 165 -15.28 6.62 -7.19
CA MET A 165 -15.40 5.32 -7.86
C MET A 165 -16.84 4.77 -7.87
N LYS A 166 -17.70 5.19 -6.92
CA LYS A 166 -19.13 4.87 -6.91
C LYS A 166 -19.98 5.79 -7.80
N GLY A 167 -19.40 6.87 -8.35
CA GLY A 167 -20.11 7.91 -9.09
C GLY A 167 -20.76 8.98 -8.22
N ASN A 168 -20.52 8.99 -6.91
CA ASN A 168 -21.05 9.99 -5.97
C ASN A 168 -20.13 11.22 -5.95
N LEU A 169 -20.20 12.03 -7.01
CA LEU A 169 -19.27 13.13 -7.26
C LEU A 169 -19.34 14.23 -6.20
N GLU A 170 -20.54 14.59 -5.73
CA GLU A 170 -20.72 15.62 -4.70
C GLU A 170 -20.05 15.22 -3.38
N GLU A 171 -20.29 13.98 -2.92
CA GLU A 171 -19.67 13.42 -1.73
C GLU A 171 -18.15 13.32 -1.88
N ALA A 172 -17.67 12.87 -3.05
CA ALA A 172 -16.24 12.81 -3.34
C ALA A 172 -15.59 14.18 -3.16
N GLN A 173 -16.20 15.23 -3.71
CA GLN A 173 -15.73 16.61 -3.60
C GLN A 173 -15.63 17.06 -2.13
N ILE A 174 -16.65 16.75 -1.32
CA ILE A 174 -16.68 17.07 0.11
C ILE A 174 -15.53 16.39 0.84
N TRP A 175 -15.30 15.10 0.60
CA TRP A 175 -14.25 14.33 1.27
C TRP A 175 -12.85 14.76 0.86
N TYR A 176 -12.60 15.05 -0.42
CA TYR A 176 -11.31 15.59 -0.85
C TYR A 176 -11.01 16.95 -0.22
N LYS A 177 -12.02 17.84 -0.11
CA LYS A 177 -11.87 19.11 0.60
C LYS A 177 -11.60 18.91 2.09
N LYS A 178 -12.25 17.93 2.74
CA LYS A 178 -11.97 17.56 4.14
C LYS A 178 -10.54 17.06 4.32
N SER A 179 -10.08 16.16 3.44
CA SER A 179 -8.71 15.64 3.45
C SER A 179 -7.69 16.77 3.35
N TRP A 180 -7.82 17.62 2.33
CA TRP A 180 -6.96 18.79 2.15
C TRP A 180 -6.88 19.67 3.40
N LYS A 181 -8.03 20.00 4.00
CA LYS A 181 -8.12 20.88 5.17
C LYS A 181 -7.69 20.22 6.50
N SER A 182 -7.53 18.91 6.54
CA SER A 182 -7.23 18.18 7.78
C SER A 182 -5.82 18.45 8.32
N GLN A 183 -4.90 18.92 7.47
CA GLN A 183 -3.50 19.14 7.83
C GLN A 183 -2.84 20.23 6.97
N ASN A 184 -1.85 20.92 7.55
CA ASN A 184 -0.94 21.83 6.83
C ASN A 184 0.55 21.43 6.98
N VAL A 185 0.83 20.26 7.54
CA VAL A 185 2.20 19.76 7.80
C VAL A 185 2.87 19.29 6.51
N TRP A 186 2.09 18.73 5.58
CA TRP A 186 2.58 18.23 4.30
C TRP A 186 1.80 18.87 3.14
N PRO A 187 2.18 20.09 2.72
CA PRO A 187 1.49 20.83 1.67
C PRO A 187 1.49 20.10 0.32
N GLN A 188 2.50 19.29 0.03
CA GLN A 188 2.59 18.56 -1.23
C GLN A 188 1.45 17.56 -1.39
N PHE A 189 0.93 17.02 -0.29
CA PHE A 189 -0.26 16.17 -0.33
C PHE A 189 -1.50 16.92 -0.85
N HIS A 190 -1.58 18.23 -0.64
CA HIS A 190 -2.71 19.03 -1.11
C HIS A 190 -2.85 18.95 -2.64
N HIS A 191 -1.74 18.82 -3.36
CA HIS A 191 -1.75 18.64 -4.81
C HIS A 191 -2.48 17.36 -5.24
N LEU A 192 -2.39 16.26 -4.48
CA LEU A 192 -3.16 15.04 -4.76
C LEU A 192 -4.66 15.28 -4.65
N SER A 193 -5.09 15.99 -3.60
CA SER A 193 -6.51 16.33 -3.41
C SER A 193 -7.02 17.28 -4.49
N PHE A 194 -6.19 18.24 -4.92
CA PHE A 194 -6.54 19.15 -6.02
C PHE A 194 -6.64 18.44 -7.37
N TRP A 195 -5.72 17.50 -7.64
CA TRP A 195 -5.79 16.67 -8.85
C TRP A 195 -7.11 15.91 -8.93
N GLU A 196 -7.51 15.24 -7.86
CA GLU A 196 -8.78 14.50 -7.83
C GLU A 196 -9.99 15.45 -7.92
N LEU A 197 -9.94 16.61 -7.27
CA LEU A 197 -10.99 17.63 -7.38
C LEU A 197 -11.17 18.13 -8.81
N LEU A 198 -10.11 18.18 -9.63
CA LEU A 198 -10.25 18.55 -11.04
C LEU A 198 -11.19 17.57 -11.77
N TRP A 199 -10.96 16.27 -11.62
CA TRP A 199 -11.75 15.22 -12.27
C TRP A 199 -13.22 15.16 -11.81
N VAL A 200 -13.48 15.52 -10.55
CA VAL A 200 -14.85 15.58 -10.01
C VAL A 200 -15.66 16.74 -10.60
N ASN A 201 -15.00 17.81 -11.08
CA ASN A 201 -15.66 19.02 -11.59
C ASN A 201 -15.67 19.12 -13.13
N TRP A 202 -15.18 18.11 -13.84
CA TRP A 202 -15.26 17.99 -15.31
C TRP A 202 -16.51 17.21 -15.72
#